data_AF-A0A147GLD5-F1
#
_entry.id   AF-A0A147GLD5-F1
#
_cell.length_a   1.000
_cell.length_b   1.000
_cell.length_c   1.000
_cell.angle_alpha   90.00
_cell.angle_beta   90.00
_cell.angle_gamma   90.00
#
_symmetry.space_group_name_H-M   'P 1'
#
loop_
_entity.id
_entity.type
_entity.pdbx_description
1 polymer ?
#
loop_
_entity_poly.entity_id
_entity_poly.type
_entity_poly.pdbx_seq_one_letter_code
_entity_poly.pdbx_strand_id
1 'polypeptide(L)'
;MLASLAQFERALIRERTFAGQVAAMRRGVVFGRSRALSPDQEQLAALMCWAGCTRSDVARFFGVSRMTIFRIDREWRGLSDGRPRPVWQAAKCERK
;
A
#
# COMPACT_ATOMS: atom_id res chain seq x y z
N MET A 1 22.08 -36.29 13.91
CA MET A 1 22.01 -36.37 12.43
C MET A 1 20.68 -35.90 11.83
N LEU A 2 19.53 -36.05 12.50
CA LEU A 2 18.23 -35.61 11.96
C LEU A 2 18.10 -34.08 11.79
N ALA A 3 18.83 -33.29 12.59
CA ALA A 3 18.77 -31.83 12.56
C ALA A 3 19.27 -31.22 11.25
N SER A 4 20.32 -31.78 10.61
CA SER A 4 20.86 -31.25 9.35
C SER A 4 19.91 -31.48 8.18
N LEU A 5 19.27 -32.66 8.14
CA LEU A 5 18.22 -32.97 7.14
C LEU A 5 17.01 -32.05 7.31
N ALA A 6 16.56 -31.83 8.55
CA ALA A 6 15.44 -30.92 8.82
C ALA A 6 15.74 -29.47 8.40
N GLN A 7 16.99 -29.01 8.53
CA GLN A 7 17.41 -27.68 8.07
C GLN A 7 17.42 -27.59 6.54
N PHE A 8 17.89 -28.63 5.85
CA PHE A 8 17.89 -28.72 4.39
C PHE A 8 16.47 -28.67 3.82
N GLU A 9 15.54 -29.45 4.36
CA GLU A 9 14.14 -29.45 3.93
C GLU A 9 13.47 -28.08 4.12
N ARG A 10 13.72 -27.41 5.26
CA ARG A 10 13.21 -26.04 5.49
C ARG A 10 13.76 -25.04 4.49
N ALA A 11 15.05 -25.14 4.15
CA ALA A 11 15.67 -24.26 3.16
C ALA A 11 15.01 -24.45 1.78
N LEU A 12 14.78 -25.69 1.37
CA LEU A 12 14.12 -26.03 0.11
C LEU A 12 12.67 -25.53 0.05
N ILE A 13 11.91 -25.68 1.13
CA ILE A 13 10.54 -25.14 1.23
C ILE A 13 10.57 -23.62 1.09
N ARG A 14 11.47 -22.94 1.82
CA ARG A 14 11.61 -21.48 1.77
C ARG A 14 11.92 -20.99 0.36
N GLU A 15 12.87 -21.63 -0.32
CA GLU A 15 13.23 -21.27 -1.70
C GLU A 15 12.04 -21.39 -2.65
N ARG A 16 11.28 -22.49 -2.57
CA ARG A 16 10.06 -22.66 -3.38
C ARG A 16 8.99 -21.63 -3.06
N THR A 17 8.75 -21.33 -1.78
CA THR A 17 7.76 -20.31 -1.40
C THR A 17 8.16 -18.93 -1.92
N PHE A 18 9.44 -18.58 -1.86
CA PHE A 18 9.94 -17.31 -2.37
C PHE A 18 9.79 -17.23 -3.90
N ALA A 19 10.18 -18.28 -4.63
CA ALA A 19 9.97 -18.35 -6.08
C ALA A 19 8.49 -18.19 -6.46
N GLY A 20 7.58 -18.82 -5.71
CA GLY A 20 6.13 -18.69 -5.89
C GLY A 20 5.63 -17.27 -5.59
N GLN A 21 6.10 -16.65 -4.50
CA GLN A 21 5.76 -15.26 -4.16
C GLN A 21 6.23 -14.30 -5.24
N VAL A 22 7.46 -14.42 -5.73
CA VAL A 22 7.99 -13.59 -6.81
C VAL A 22 7.16 -13.76 -8.08
N ALA A 23 6.80 -14.99 -8.46
CA ALA A 23 5.95 -15.24 -9.61
C ALA A 23 4.55 -14.60 -9.45
N ALA A 24 3.98 -14.63 -8.25
CA ALA A 24 2.70 -13.97 -7.95
C ALA A 24 2.80 -12.43 -7.97
N MET A 25 3.89 -11.86 -7.44
CA MET A 25 4.14 -10.41 -7.53
C MET A 25 4.25 -9.96 -8.99
N ARG A 26 4.94 -10.75 -9.84
CA ARG A 26 5.03 -10.48 -11.30
C ARG A 26 3.68 -10.54 -12.00
N ARG A 27 2.75 -11.37 -11.53
CA ARG A 27 1.35 -11.39 -12.00
C ARG A 27 0.51 -10.23 -11.46
N GLY A 28 1.05 -9.39 -10.56
CA GLY A 28 0.36 -8.26 -9.97
C GLY A 28 -0.43 -8.58 -8.70
N VAL A 29 -0.18 -9.74 -8.06
CA VAL A 29 -0.81 -10.04 -6.78
C VAL A 29 -0.27 -9.10 -5.71
N VAL A 30 -1.17 -8.33 -5.08
CA VAL A 30 -0.83 -7.46 -3.96
C VAL A 30 -0.80 -8.30 -2.68
N PHE A 31 0.36 -8.32 -2.03
CA PHE A 31 0.55 -9.02 -0.76
C PHE A 31 0.25 -8.12 0.44
N GLY A 32 -0.13 -8.73 1.56
CA GLY A 32 -0.36 -8.04 2.83
C GLY A 32 -1.81 -7.60 3.04
N ARG A 33 -2.04 -6.80 4.08
CA ARG A 33 -3.36 -6.28 4.42
C ARG A 33 -3.78 -5.20 3.40
N SER A 34 -4.96 -5.34 2.83
CA SER A 34 -5.54 -4.33 1.94
C SER A 34 -5.68 -2.99 2.64
N ARG A 35 -5.49 -1.90 1.89
CA ARG A 35 -5.71 -0.54 2.38
C ARG A 35 -7.17 -0.36 2.82
N ALA A 36 -7.37 0.42 3.87
CA ALA A 36 -8.71 0.68 4.42
C ALA A 36 -9.58 1.54 3.49
N LEU A 37 -8.95 2.32 2.61
CA LEU A 37 -9.61 3.19 1.64
C LEU A 37 -9.14 2.83 0.23
N SER A 38 -10.04 2.97 -0.74
CA SER A 38 -9.69 2.89 -2.16
C SER A 38 -8.78 4.05 -2.58
N PRO A 39 -8.02 3.92 -3.69
CA PRO A 39 -7.15 4.99 -4.16
C PRO A 39 -7.89 6.32 -4.42
N ASP A 40 -9.14 6.25 -4.87
CA ASP A 40 -9.96 7.43 -5.14
C ASP A 40 -10.46 8.07 -3.83
N GLN A 41 -10.78 7.26 -2.82
CA GLN A 41 -11.10 7.75 -1.48
C GLN A 41 -9.89 8.35 -0.76
N GLU A 42 -8.68 7.79 -0.93
CA GLU A 42 -7.45 8.38 -0.37
C GLU A 42 -7.19 9.78 -0.97
N GLN A 43 -7.44 9.96 -2.28
CA GLN A 43 -7.36 11.28 -2.93
C GLN A 43 -8.39 12.25 -2.38
N LEU A 44 -9.65 11.83 -2.26
CA LEU A 44 -10.72 12.67 -1.73
C LEU A 44 -10.42 13.09 -0.28
N ALA A 45 -9.94 12.17 0.55
CA ALA A 45 -9.55 12.45 1.92
C ALA A 45 -8.41 13.49 2.00
N ALA A 46 -7.41 13.37 1.13
CA ALA A 46 -6.32 14.33 1.06
C ALA A 46 -6.79 15.72 0.59
N LEU A 47 -7.66 15.79 -0.43
CA LEU A 47 -8.25 17.03 -0.91
C LEU A 47 -9.09 17.73 0.19
N MET A 48 -9.88 16.97 0.96
CA MET A 48 -10.62 17.50 2.10
C MET A 48 -9.68 18.08 3.18
N CYS A 49 -8.58 17.40 3.48
CA CYS A 49 -7.57 17.94 4.40
C CYS A 49 -6.85 19.17 3.85
N TRP A 50 -6.65 19.27 2.53
CA TRP A 50 -6.07 20.44 1.87
C TRP A 50 -7.04 21.63 1.86
N ALA A 51 -8.33 21.38 1.69
CA ALA A 51 -9.42 22.37 1.76
C ALA A 51 -9.67 22.93 3.19
N GLY A 52 -8.90 22.48 4.19
CA GLY A 52 -8.95 23.00 5.56
C GLY A 52 -9.82 22.20 6.52
N CYS A 53 -10.41 21.07 6.11
CA CYS A 53 -11.14 20.21 7.04
C CYS A 53 -10.18 19.57 8.06
N THR A 54 -10.64 19.40 9.31
CA THR A 54 -9.81 18.75 10.33
C THR A 54 -9.67 17.26 10.03
N ARG A 55 -8.50 16.69 10.33
CA ARG A 55 -8.22 15.25 10.12
C ARG A 55 -9.19 14.36 10.90
N SER A 56 -9.72 14.84 12.02
CA SER A 56 -10.72 14.14 12.84
C SER A 56 -12.07 14.05 12.14
N ASP A 57 -12.48 15.11 11.44
CA ASP A 57 -13.77 15.15 10.73
C ASP A 57 -13.72 14.27 9.50
N VAL A 58 -12.63 14.34 8.75
CA VAL A 58 -12.38 13.47 7.59
C VAL A 58 -12.33 12.00 8.02
N ALA A 59 -11.69 11.68 9.14
CA ALA A 59 -11.64 10.32 9.67
C ALA A 59 -13.03 9.78 10.02
N ARG A 60 -13.87 10.61 10.66
CA ARG A 60 -15.27 10.26 10.97
C ARG A 60 -16.09 10.05 9.70
N PHE A 61 -15.93 10.91 8.71
CA PHE A 61 -16.63 10.80 7.42
C PHE A 61 -16.36 9.46 6.72
N PHE A 62 -15.10 9.02 6.72
CA PHE A 62 -14.70 7.75 6.10
C PHE A 62 -14.81 6.52 7.02
N GLY A 63 -15.18 6.70 8.30
CA GLY A 63 -15.24 5.61 9.28
C GLY A 63 -13.89 4.96 9.58
N VAL A 64 -12.78 5.71 9.45
CA VAL A 64 -11.42 5.21 9.68
C VAL A 64 -10.76 5.88 10.88
N SER A 65 -9.66 5.31 11.37
CA SER A 65 -8.84 5.94 12.41
C SER A 65 -8.27 7.28 11.90
N ARG A 66 -8.15 8.26 12.81
CA ARG A 66 -7.41 9.51 12.58
C ARG A 66 -5.99 9.27 12.05
N MET A 67 -5.37 8.16 12.47
CA MET A 67 -4.02 7.80 12.05
C MET A 67 -3.96 7.41 10.56
N THR A 68 -5.03 6.82 10.02
CA THR A 68 -5.15 6.52 8.59
C THR A 68 -5.17 7.81 7.77
N ILE A 69 -5.96 8.80 8.19
CA ILE A 69 -6.02 10.10 7.52
C ILE A 69 -4.71 10.87 7.67
N PHE A 70 -4.08 10.84 8.86
CA PHE A 70 -2.78 11.47 9.07
C PHE A 70 -1.70 10.86 8.16
N ARG A 71 -1.68 9.53 8.01
CA ARG A 71 -0.77 8.84 7.08
C ARG A 71 -1.00 9.33 5.65
N ILE A 72 -2.26 9.38 5.19
CA ILE A 72 -2.62 9.81 3.85
C ILE A 72 -2.22 11.27 3.62
N ASP A 73 -2.60 12.19 4.51
CA ASP A 73 -2.27 13.61 4.42
C ASP A 73 -0.76 13.87 4.46
N ARG A 74 0.00 13.12 5.28
CA ARG A 74 1.47 13.19 5.30
C ARG A 74 2.09 12.66 4.01
N GLU A 75 1.62 11.53 3.51
CA GLU A 75 2.04 10.99 2.21
C GLU A 75 1.77 12.04 1.12
N TRP A 76 0.54 12.57 1.04
CA TRP A 76 0.13 13.56 0.04
C TRP A 76 0.93 14.87 0.10
N ARG A 77 1.20 15.41 1.30
CA ARG A 77 2.05 16.60 1.46
C ARG A 77 3.52 16.31 1.16
N GLY A 78 4.00 15.10 1.45
CA GLY A 78 5.35 14.68 1.09
C GLY A 78 5.59 14.49 -0.41
N LEU A 79 4.52 14.51 -1.23
CA LEU A 79 4.59 14.51 -2.70
C LEU A 79 4.79 15.91 -3.29
N SER A 80 4.48 17.00 -2.59
CA SER A 80 4.78 18.37 -3.07
C SER A 80 6.26 18.74 -2.98
N ASP A 81 7.06 17.96 -2.24
CA ASP A 81 8.50 18.17 -2.02
C ASP A 81 9.40 17.54 -3.11
N GLY A 82 8.86 17.22 -4.29
CA GLY A 82 9.65 16.70 -5.43
C GLY A 82 9.96 15.19 -5.41
N ARG A 83 9.15 14.36 -4.73
CA ARG A 83 9.25 12.89 -4.80
C ARG A 83 8.31 12.29 -5.84
N PRO A 84 8.68 11.18 -6.51
CA PRO A 84 7.96 10.69 -7.68
C PRO A 84 6.54 10.21 -7.33
N ARG A 85 5.64 10.38 -8.31
CA ARG A 85 4.20 10.08 -8.22
C ARG A 85 3.96 8.65 -7.75
N PRO A 86 2.82 8.37 -7.06
CA PRO A 86 2.42 7.00 -6.77
C PRO A 86 2.22 6.28 -8.11
N VAL A 87 2.84 5.11 -8.26
CA VAL A 87 2.93 4.32 -9.51
C VAL A 87 1.59 4.05 -10.22
N TRP A 88 0.45 4.24 -9.56
CA TRP A 88 -0.88 4.08 -10.17
C TRP A 88 -1.39 5.35 -10.89
N GLN A 89 -0.80 6.53 -10.67
CA GLN A 89 -1.07 7.74 -11.47
C GLN A 89 -0.36 7.72 -12.83
N ALA A 90 0.68 6.91 -13.02
CA ALA A 90 1.33 6.71 -14.32
C ALA A 90 0.52 5.80 -15.26
N ALA A 91 -0.32 4.91 -14.72
CA ALA A 91 -1.02 3.87 -15.48
C ALA A 91 -2.41 4.26 -16.03
N LYS A 92 -2.93 5.45 -15.71
CA LYS A 92 -4.27 5.91 -16.16
C LYS A 92 -4.26 6.90 -17.34
N CYS A 93 -3.10 7.25 -17.90
CA CYS A 93 -3.02 8.19 -19.02
C CYS A 93 -3.12 7.53 -20.42
N GLU A 94 -3.19 6.19 -20.49
CA GLU A 94 -3.35 5.44 -21.75
C GLU A 94 -4.66 4.64 -21.71
N ARG A 95 -5.81 5.34 -21.82
CA ARG A 95 -6.99 4.82 -22.51
C ARG A 95 -8.07 5.90 -22.63
N LYS A 96 -8.17 6.40 -23.88
CA LYS A 96 -9.18 7.27 -24.49
C LYS A 96 -9.15 8.74 -24.13
#